data_AF-A0A366WEP7-F1
#
_entry.id   AF-A0A366WEP7-F1
#
_cell.length_a   1.000
_cell.length_b   1.000
_cell.length_c   1.000
_cell.angle_alpha   90.00
_cell.angle_beta   90.00
_cell.angle_gamma   90.00
#
_symmetry.space_group_name_H-M   'P 1'
#
loop_
_entity.id
_entity.type
_entity.pdbx_description
1 polymer ?
#
loop_
_entity_poly.entity_id
_entity_poly.type
_entity_poly.pdbx_seq_one_letter_code
_entity_poly.pdbx_strand_id
1 'polypeptide(L)'
;MTKSLQEVGLVNLPNSTEYTLLAKRLVHWKKAEYALRRYQLFKLLSFSIITLSLTVISFNALAPQTISAFIFTTLCTLLGISIACLIWVTPLTNLSLMQRNALSRKFYEEDFNIELSESKILLINRCNSQIYCQMER
;
A
#
# COMPACT_ATOMS: atom_id res chain seq x y z
N MET A 1 8.51 13.78 -17.10
CA MET A 1 8.96 13.33 -15.75
C MET A 1 9.03 14.48 -14.73
N THR A 2 8.59 15.69 -15.08
CA THR A 2 8.74 16.93 -14.29
C THR A 2 7.53 17.32 -13.45
N LYS A 3 6.32 16.79 -13.75
CA LYS A 3 5.09 17.14 -13.01
C LYS A 3 5.12 16.73 -11.51
N SER A 4 5.82 15.65 -11.14
CA SER A 4 5.81 15.17 -9.74
C SER A 4 6.67 15.98 -8.76
N LEU A 5 7.54 16.87 -9.25
CA LEU A 5 8.36 17.73 -8.39
C LEU A 5 7.69 19.06 -8.06
N GLN A 6 6.66 19.44 -8.83
CA GLN A 6 5.92 20.70 -8.67
C GLN A 6 4.94 20.67 -7.49
N GLU A 7 4.58 19.49 -6.99
CA GLU A 7 3.69 19.26 -5.84
C GLU A 7 4.44 19.21 -4.48
N VAL A 8 5.77 19.38 -4.49
CA VAL A 8 6.57 19.37 -3.26
C VAL A 8 6.74 20.80 -2.77
N GLY A 9 5.99 21.16 -1.72
CA GLY A 9 6.19 22.42 -1.00
C GLY A 9 7.50 22.37 -0.23
N LEU A 10 8.51 23.09 -0.70
CA LEU A 10 9.81 23.24 -0.03
C LEU A 10 9.71 24.38 0.98
N VAL A 11 9.95 24.11 2.27
CA VAL A 11 9.66 25.05 3.37
C VAL A 11 10.92 25.71 3.94
N ASN A 12 12.12 25.12 3.82
CA ASN A 12 13.39 25.71 4.29
C ASN A 12 14.59 25.23 3.45
N LEU A 13 15.47 26.14 3.01
CA LEU A 13 16.52 25.86 2.00
C LEU A 13 17.91 26.43 2.38
N PRO A 14 18.85 25.60 2.86
CA PRO A 14 20.27 25.95 2.87
C PRO A 14 21.14 25.40 1.70
N ASN A 15 20.67 24.49 0.83
CA ASN A 15 21.50 23.89 -0.26
C ASN A 15 20.73 23.09 -1.34
N SER A 16 20.50 23.64 -2.53
CA SER A 16 19.49 23.16 -3.52
C SER A 16 19.65 21.73 -4.05
N THR A 17 20.84 21.16 -4.13
CA THR A 17 21.09 19.85 -4.77
C THR A 17 20.63 18.67 -3.92
N GLU A 18 20.91 18.67 -2.62
CA GLU A 18 20.50 17.58 -1.71
C GLU A 18 18.97 17.48 -1.59
N TYR A 19 18.26 18.61 -1.62
CA TYR A 19 16.79 18.64 -1.60
C TYR A 19 16.17 17.99 -2.83
N THR A 20 16.74 18.21 -4.02
CA THR A 20 16.20 17.57 -5.23
C THR A 20 16.31 16.05 -5.17
N LEU A 21 17.33 15.52 -4.48
CA LEU A 21 17.54 14.10 -4.30
C LEU A 21 16.59 13.52 -3.24
N LEU A 22 16.44 14.20 -2.10
CA LEU A 22 15.49 13.83 -1.04
C LEU A 22 14.04 13.88 -1.54
N ALA A 23 13.64 14.93 -2.27
CA ALA A 23 12.31 15.05 -2.86
C ALA A 23 12.04 13.93 -3.87
N LYS A 24 13.00 13.59 -4.74
CA LYS A 24 12.87 12.42 -5.65
C LYS A 24 12.69 11.11 -4.88
N ARG A 25 13.48 10.88 -3.83
CA ARG A 25 13.35 9.69 -2.97
C ARG A 25 11.98 9.65 -2.28
N LEU A 26 11.46 10.79 -1.82
CA LEU A 26 10.15 10.89 -1.18
C LEU A 26 9.03 10.54 -2.16
N VAL A 27 9.14 10.98 -3.43
CA VAL A 27 8.21 10.57 -4.50
C VAL A 27 8.25 9.06 -4.74
N HIS A 28 9.44 8.44 -4.74
CA HIS A 28 9.57 6.99 -4.86
C HIS A 28 8.97 6.26 -3.67
N TRP A 29 9.18 6.77 -2.45
CA TRP A 29 8.58 6.22 -1.25
C TRP A 29 7.04 6.31 -1.29
N LYS A 30 6.50 7.48 -1.69
CA LYS A 30 5.06 7.68 -1.90
C LYS A 30 4.50 6.64 -2.86
N LYS A 31 5.13 6.46 -4.03
CA LYS A 31 4.70 5.45 -5.02
C LYS A 31 4.72 4.03 -4.46
N ALA A 32 5.74 3.67 -3.68
CA ALA A 32 5.83 2.36 -3.04
C ALA A 32 4.72 2.16 -2.00
N GLU A 33 4.42 3.17 -1.18
CA GLU A 33 3.31 3.15 -0.22
C GLU A 33 1.94 3.01 -0.92
N TYR A 34 1.70 3.73 -2.02
CA TYR A 34 0.48 3.59 -2.82
C TYR A 34 0.33 2.18 -3.41
N ALA A 35 1.41 1.63 -3.97
CA ALA A 35 1.40 0.28 -4.51
C ALA A 35 1.11 -0.76 -3.41
N LEU A 36 1.76 -0.62 -2.25
CA LEU A 36 1.54 -1.47 -1.08
C LEU A 36 0.07 -1.46 -0.64
N ARG A 37 -0.53 -0.27 -0.47
CA ARG A 37 -1.95 -0.14 -0.09
C ARG A 37 -2.88 -0.79 -1.10
N ARG A 38 -2.60 -0.61 -2.40
CA ARG A 38 -3.40 -1.22 -3.47
C ARG A 38 -3.35 -2.74 -3.39
N TYR A 39 -2.16 -3.33 -3.21
CA TYR A 39 -2.02 -4.78 -3.07
C TYR A 39 -2.63 -5.30 -1.77
N GLN A 40 -2.51 -4.57 -0.66
CA GLN A 40 -3.20 -4.90 0.59
C GLN A 40 -4.72 -4.89 0.43
N LEU A 41 -5.28 -3.94 -0.33
CA LEU A 41 -6.71 -3.89 -0.62
C LEU A 41 -7.17 -5.10 -1.45
N PHE A 42 -6.42 -5.48 -2.50
CA PHE A 42 -6.70 -6.71 -3.27
C PHE A 42 -6.61 -7.97 -2.41
N LYS A 43 -5.63 -8.01 -1.51
CA LYS A 43 -5.46 -9.11 -0.55
C LYS A 43 -6.67 -9.20 0.38
N LEU A 44 -7.07 -8.08 0.98
CA LEU A 44 -8.23 -8.00 1.87
C LEU A 44 -9.51 -8.42 1.15
N LEU A 45 -9.78 -7.86 -0.04
CA LEU A 45 -10.95 -8.19 -0.84
C LEU A 45 -11.01 -9.68 -1.17
N SER A 46 -9.89 -10.26 -1.60
CA SER A 46 -9.81 -11.69 -1.93
C SER A 46 -10.06 -12.55 -0.69
N PHE A 47 -9.52 -12.18 0.47
CA PHE A 47 -9.84 -12.85 1.74
C PHE A 47 -11.33 -12.76 2.06
N SER A 48 -11.95 -11.58 1.95
CA SER A 48 -13.38 -11.42 2.22
C SER A 48 -14.25 -12.31 1.33
N ILE A 49 -13.93 -12.40 0.04
CA ILE A 49 -14.66 -13.28 -0.90
C ILE A 49 -14.46 -14.75 -0.50
N ILE A 50 -13.23 -15.16 -0.17
CA ILE A 50 -12.94 -16.53 0.27
C ILE A 50 -13.74 -16.87 1.52
N THR A 51 -13.69 -16.01 2.54
CA THR A 51 -14.41 -16.25 3.80
C THR A 51 -15.91 -16.35 3.55
N LEU A 52 -16.49 -15.43 2.77
CA LEU A 52 -17.91 -15.44 2.44
C LEU A 52 -18.31 -16.71 1.69
N SER A 53 -17.59 -17.05 0.62
CA SER A 53 -17.86 -18.26 -0.17
C SER A 53 -17.73 -19.52 0.67
N LEU A 54 -16.70 -19.61 1.52
CA LEU A 54 -16.49 -20.77 2.39
C LEU A 54 -17.61 -20.89 3.42
N THR A 55 -18.04 -19.79 4.06
CA THR A 55 -19.16 -19.78 5.00
C THR A 55 -20.45 -20.29 4.36
N VAL A 56 -20.77 -19.81 3.15
CA VAL A 56 -21.98 -20.22 2.44
C VAL A 56 -21.92 -21.69 2.01
N ILE A 57 -20.76 -22.14 1.51
CA ILE A 57 -20.56 -23.55 1.11
C ILE A 57 -20.66 -24.47 2.34
N SER A 58 -20.01 -24.12 3.46
CA SER A 58 -20.07 -24.89 4.70
C SER A 58 -21.49 -24.93 5.28
N PHE A 59 -22.24 -23.83 5.22
CA PHE A 59 -23.64 -23.80 5.66
C PHE A 59 -24.51 -24.73 4.81
N ASN A 60 -24.36 -24.71 3.49
CA ASN A 60 -25.11 -25.58 2.58
C ASN A 60 -24.77 -27.07 2.76
N ALA A 61 -23.55 -27.39 3.23
CA ALA A 61 -23.16 -28.76 3.56
C ALA A 61 -23.83 -29.28 4.86
N LEU A 62 -24.12 -28.39 5.81
CA LEU A 62 -24.73 -28.73 7.10
C LEU A 62 -26.26 -28.66 7.09
N ALA A 63 -26.84 -27.77 6.28
CA ALA A 63 -28.28 -27.61 6.10
C ALA A 63 -28.65 -27.99 4.64
N PRO A 64 -29.13 -29.22 4.39
CA PRO A 64 -29.32 -29.71 3.03
C PRO A 64 -30.33 -28.85 2.23
N GLN A 65 -29.87 -28.42 1.05
CA GLN A 65 -30.64 -27.90 -0.09
C GLN A 65 -31.34 -26.54 0.06
N THR A 66 -30.65 -25.54 0.61
CA THR A 66 -31.16 -24.15 0.56
C THR A 66 -30.72 -23.37 -0.68
N ILE A 67 -29.68 -23.82 -1.38
CA ILE A 67 -29.02 -23.06 -2.45
C ILE A 67 -29.13 -23.76 -3.80
N SER A 68 -29.44 -23.00 -4.86
CA SER A 68 -29.50 -23.53 -6.22
C SER A 68 -28.12 -23.94 -6.74
N ALA A 69 -28.09 -24.95 -7.62
CA ALA A 69 -26.84 -25.44 -8.22
C ALA A 69 -26.05 -24.34 -8.94
N PHE A 70 -26.73 -23.38 -9.56
CA PHE A 70 -26.10 -22.23 -10.22
C PHE A 70 -25.37 -21.32 -9.23
N ILE A 71 -25.99 -20.98 -8.09
CA ILE A 71 -25.35 -20.15 -7.07
C ILE A 71 -24.15 -20.90 -6.49
N PHE A 72 -24.30 -22.19 -6.21
CA PHE A 72 -23.22 -23.02 -5.70
C PHE A 72 -22.00 -23.05 -6.64
N THR A 73 -22.21 -23.26 -7.94
CA THR A 73 -21.09 -23.27 -8.92
C THR A 73 -20.42 -21.91 -9.03
N THR A 74 -21.19 -20.81 -8.99
CA THR A 74 -20.63 -19.44 -9.02
C THR A 74 -19.78 -19.13 -7.78
N LEU A 75 -20.18 -19.60 -6.59
CA LEU A 75 -19.39 -19.42 -5.37
C LEU A 75 -18.08 -20.22 -5.41
N CYS A 76 -18.11 -21.44 -5.96
CA CYS A 76 -16.91 -22.25 -6.16
C CYS A 76 -15.94 -21.61 -7.15
N THR A 77 -16.42 -21.04 -8.26
CA THR A 77 -15.56 -20.36 -9.23
C THR A 77 -14.97 -19.07 -8.66
N LEU A 78 -15.77 -18.27 -7.95
CA LEU A 78 -15.29 -17.08 -7.23
C LEU A 78 -14.23 -17.43 -6.18
N LEU A 79 -14.46 -18.51 -5.41
CA LEU A 79 -13.49 -19.01 -4.42
C LEU A 79 -12.15 -19.35 -5.10
N GLY A 80 -12.18 -20.10 -6.21
CA GLY A 80 -10.97 -20.46 -6.96
C GLY A 80 -10.22 -19.24 -7.50
N ILE A 81 -10.94 -18.28 -8.10
CA ILE A 81 -10.34 -17.03 -8.63
C ILE A 81 -9.73 -16.21 -7.50
N SER A 82 -10.40 -16.07 -6.37
CA SER A 82 -9.89 -15.31 -5.22
C SER A 82 -8.66 -15.95 -4.59
N ILE A 83 -8.59 -17.29 -4.53
CA ILE A 83 -7.38 -17.99 -4.08
C ILE A 83 -6.22 -17.75 -5.05
N ALA A 84 -6.45 -17.88 -6.36
CA ALA A 84 -5.43 -17.59 -7.37
C ALA A 84 -4.93 -16.14 -7.28
N CYS A 85 -5.84 -15.19 -7.08
CA CYS A 85 -5.51 -13.78 -6.85
C CYS A 85 -4.64 -13.61 -5.59
N LEU A 86 -4.97 -14.25 -4.48
CA LEU A 86 -4.16 -14.20 -3.26
C LEU A 86 -2.74 -14.74 -3.46
N ILE A 87 -2.60 -15.85 -4.16
CA ILE A 87 -1.30 -16.46 -4.46
C ILE A 87 -0.42 -15.47 -5.24
N TRP A 88 -1.01 -14.74 -6.19
CA TRP A 88 -0.28 -13.77 -7.00
C TRP A 88 0.00 -12.44 -6.27
N VAL A 89 -0.95 -11.93 -5.50
CA VAL A 89 -0.86 -10.61 -4.84
C VAL A 89 0.00 -10.65 -3.57
N THR A 90 0.04 -11.77 -2.86
CA THR A 90 0.83 -11.90 -1.62
C THR A 90 2.33 -11.63 -1.80
N PRO A 91 3.05 -12.24 -2.77
CA PRO A 91 4.47 -11.94 -2.98
C PRO A 91 4.70 -10.48 -3.42
N LEU A 92 3.81 -9.93 -4.25
CA LEU A 92 3.86 -8.52 -4.64
C LEU A 92 3.73 -7.56 -3.45
N THR A 93 2.85 -7.90 -2.50
CA THR A 93 2.69 -7.15 -1.26
C THR A 93 3.98 -7.17 -0.45
N ASN A 94 4.60 -8.34 -0.26
CA ASN A 94 5.84 -8.48 0.49
C ASN A 94 7.00 -7.72 -0.17
N LEU A 95 7.12 -7.80 -1.50
CA LEU A 95 8.15 -7.10 -2.26
C LEU A 95 7.98 -5.57 -2.15
N SER A 96 6.75 -5.07 -2.29
CA SER A 96 6.46 -3.63 -2.11
C SER A 96 6.73 -3.14 -0.68
N LEU A 97 6.45 -3.97 0.33
CA LEU A 97 6.75 -3.68 1.73
C LEU A 97 8.26 -3.61 1.97
N MET A 98 9.02 -4.57 1.42
CA MET A 98 10.49 -4.56 1.48
C MET A 98 11.07 -3.31 0.83
N GLN A 99 10.60 -2.94 -0.37
CA GLN A 99 11.03 -1.72 -1.05
C GLN A 99 10.73 -0.46 -0.24
N ARG A 100 9.51 -0.34 0.30
CA ARG A 100 9.13 0.79 1.14
C ARG A 100 9.99 0.88 2.40
N ASN A 101 10.21 -0.24 3.08
CA ASN A 101 11.01 -0.27 4.31
C ASN A 101 12.49 0.03 4.03
N ALA A 102 13.03 -0.44 2.90
CA ALA A 102 14.39 -0.09 2.48
C ALA A 102 14.54 1.41 2.21
N LEU A 103 13.55 2.05 1.59
CA LEU A 103 13.53 3.50 1.41
C LEU A 103 13.39 4.24 2.75
N SER A 104 12.48 3.78 3.62
CA SER A 104 12.28 4.36 4.95
C SER A 104 13.54 4.29 5.82
N ARG A 105 14.30 3.19 5.72
CA ARG A 105 15.54 3.00 6.47
C ARG A 105 16.63 3.99 6.01
N LYS A 106 16.74 4.25 4.70
CA LYS A 106 17.69 5.25 4.18
C LYS A 106 17.40 6.65 4.71
N PHE A 107 16.12 7.03 4.81
CA PHE A 107 15.76 8.31 5.42
C PHE A 107 16.15 8.37 6.89
N TYR A 108 15.94 7.27 7.63
CA TYR A 108 16.32 7.18 9.04
C TYR A 108 17.83 7.29 9.25
N GLU A 109 18.64 6.67 8.38
CA GLU A 109 20.11 6.75 8.41
C GLU A 109 20.62 8.17 8.10
N GLU A 110 19.82 9.00 7.43
CA GLU A 110 20.10 10.41 7.11
C GLU A 110 19.43 11.38 8.12
N ASP A 111 19.03 10.90 9.31
CA ASP A 111 18.34 11.66 10.37
C ASP A 111 16.98 12.28 9.97
N PHE A 112 16.36 11.77 8.89
CA PHE A 112 15.02 12.17 8.47
C PHE A 112 13.96 11.15 8.91
N ASN A 113 12.87 11.67 9.45
CA ASN A 113 11.66 10.92 9.73
C ASN A 113 10.59 11.26 8.68
N ILE A 114 9.82 10.25 8.26
CA ILE A 114 8.66 10.45 7.39
C ILE A 114 7.42 10.36 8.26
N GLU A 115 6.66 11.45 8.33
CA GLU A 115 5.38 11.49 9.02
C GLU A 115 4.23 11.52 8.00
N LEU A 116 3.27 10.61 8.19
CA LEU A 116 2.06 10.50 7.40
C LEU A 116 0.93 11.22 8.14
N SER A 117 0.68 12.49 7.80
CA SER A 117 -0.52 13.20 8.26
C SER A 117 -1.70 12.95 7.31
N GLU A 118 -2.92 13.33 7.70
CA GLU A 118 -4.16 12.97 7.00
C GLU A 118 -4.13 13.28 5.50
N SER A 119 -3.67 14.47 5.13
CA SER A 119 -3.61 14.96 3.75
C SER A 119 -2.18 15.16 3.20
N LYS A 120 -1.14 14.96 4.03
CA LYS A 120 0.23 15.38 3.71
C LYS A 120 1.26 14.36 4.19
N ILE A 121 2.30 14.19 3.38
CA ILE A 121 3.52 13.46 3.71
C ILE A 121 4.57 14.51 4.08
N LEU A 122 5.03 14.47 5.32
CA LEU A 122 6.01 15.39 5.87
C LEU A 122 7.36 14.68 6.02
N LEU A 123 8.42 15.30 5.52
CA LEU A 123 9.79 14.91 5.82
C LEU A 123 10.32 15.83 6.91
N ILE A 124 10.57 15.27 8.08
CA ILE A 124 10.96 16.00 9.29
C ILE A 124 12.36 15.56 9.67
N ASN A 125 13.27 16.50 9.91
CA ASN A 125 14.57 16.14 10.46
C ASN A 125 14.44 15.91 11.98
N ARG A 126 15.02 14.81 12.45
CA ARG A 126 14.95 14.39 13.85
C ARG A 126 15.70 15.30 14.80
N CYS A 127 16.78 15.92 14.33
CA CYS A 127 17.68 16.72 15.16
C CYS A 127 17.09 18.08 15.54
N ASN A 128 16.28 18.68 14.65
CA ASN A 128 15.75 20.03 14.82
C ASN A 128 14.23 20.13 14.69
N SER A 129 13.54 19.01 14.44
CA SER A 129 12.09 18.92 14.21
C SER A 129 11.58 19.83 13.09
N GLN A 130 12.46 20.30 12.20
CA GLN A 130 12.07 21.15 11.08
C GLN A 130 11.47 20.30 9.95
N ILE A 131 10.42 20.82 9.33
CA ILE A 131 9.81 20.25 8.13
C ILE A 131 10.62 20.71 6.92
N TYR A 132 11.18 19.74 6.19
CA TYR A 132 12.02 20.00 5.02
C TYR A 132 11.25 19.92 3.71
N CYS A 133 10.41 18.88 3.58
CA CYS A 133 9.58 18.67 2.41
C CYS A 133 8.16 18.32 2.85
N GLN A 134 7.18 18.95 2.21
CA GLN A 134 5.79 18.56 2.31
C GLN A 134 5.30 18.15 0.92
N MET A 135 4.67 16.99 0.84
CA MET A 135 4.02 16.51 -0.37
C MET A 135 2.56 16.20 -0.06
N GLU A 136 1.64 16.64 -0.92
CA GLU A 136 0.24 16.23 -0.78
C GLU A 136 0.10 14.72 -1.02
N ARG A 137 -0.84 14.10 -0.33
CA ARG A 137 -1.06 12.65 -0.36
C ARG A 137 -1.73 12.23 -1.66
#